data_AF-A0A9P1FMX7-F1
#
_entry.id   AF-A0A9P1FMX7-F1
#
_cell.length_a   1.000
_cell.length_b   1.000
_cell.length_c   1.000
_cell.angle_alpha   90.00
_cell.angle_beta   90.00
_cell.angle_gamma   90.00
#
_symmetry.space_group_name_H-M   'P 1'
#
loop_
_entity.id
_entity.type
_entity.pdbx_description
1 polymer ?
#
loop_
_entity_poly.entity_id
_entity_poly.type
_entity_poly.pdbx_seq_one_letter_code
_entity_poly.pdbx_strand_id
1 'polypeptide(L)'
;MPHLPDGSFARGEKWFAKRGRPKNHTEEFWLKYEGFGCQAFEAGEIGITALHKAAAFGWPQQAQFLLARNAEIVSARTSAHQSARDVAERGAAWCMANGKTNKERQQHQEVADLCARAENGEAITFDVVGSN
;
A
#
# COMPACT_ATOMS: atom_id res chain seq x y z
N MET A 1 14.99 -3.82 -38.53
CA MET A 1 14.77 -3.83 -37.06
C MET A 1 13.93 -2.61 -36.70
N PRO A 2 12.94 -2.69 -35.80
CA PRO A 2 12.08 -1.54 -35.49
C PRO A 2 12.86 -0.44 -34.76
N HIS A 3 12.70 0.80 -35.20
CA HIS A 3 13.33 1.97 -34.60
C HIS A 3 12.50 2.51 -33.43
N LEU A 4 13.17 3.06 -32.42
CA LEU A 4 12.51 3.83 -31.36
C LEU A 4 12.11 5.23 -31.87
N PRO A 5 11.15 5.90 -31.21
CA PRO A 5 10.72 7.26 -31.57
C PRO A 5 11.84 8.32 -31.55
N ASP A 6 12.93 8.05 -30.84
CA ASP A 6 14.13 8.89 -30.75
C ASP A 6 15.21 8.53 -31.79
N GLY A 7 14.90 7.64 -32.73
CA GLY A 7 15.81 7.18 -33.79
C GLY A 7 16.86 6.17 -33.31
N SER A 8 16.93 5.86 -32.02
CA SER A 8 17.88 4.90 -31.48
C SER A 8 17.46 3.45 -31.78
N PHE A 9 18.44 2.57 -31.96
CA PHE A 9 18.19 1.14 -32.12
C PHE A 9 17.81 0.56 -30.75
N ALA A 10 16.55 0.14 -30.59
CA ALA A 10 16.22 -0.69 -29.44
C ALA A 10 16.88 -2.07 -29.60
N ARG A 11 17.65 -2.51 -28.60
CA ARG A 11 17.70 -3.94 -28.31
C ARG A 11 16.25 -4.37 -28.08
N GLY A 12 15.77 -5.37 -28.82
CA GLY A 12 14.34 -5.72 -28.87
C GLY A 12 13.66 -5.79 -27.50
N GLU A 13 14.38 -6.26 -26.49
CA GLU A 13 13.94 -6.30 -25.08
C GLU A 13 13.47 -4.95 -24.53
N LYS A 14 14.17 -3.84 -24.83
CA LYS A 14 13.81 -2.49 -24.35
C LYS A 14 12.61 -1.90 -25.11
N TRP A 15 12.40 -2.33 -26.35
CA TRP A 15 11.23 -1.98 -27.17
C TRP A 15 9.97 -2.69 -26.67
N PHE A 16 10.07 -3.99 -26.40
CA PHE A 16 8.97 -4.79 -25.87
C PHE A 16 8.63 -4.43 -24.41
N ALA A 17 9.60 -4.08 -23.57
CA ALA A 17 9.34 -3.65 -22.19
C ALA A 17 8.54 -2.34 -22.11
N LYS A 18 8.80 -1.37 -23.01
CA LYS A 18 8.07 -0.09 -23.05
C LYS A 18 6.65 -0.19 -23.61
N ARG A 19 6.35 -1.25 -24.37
CA ARG A 19 5.04 -1.49 -25.00
C ARG A 19 4.34 -2.75 -24.50
N GLY A 20 4.88 -3.39 -23.46
CA GLY A 20 4.30 -4.59 -22.87
C GLY A 20 2.90 -4.25 -22.40
N ARG A 21 1.89 -4.86 -23.01
CA ARG A 21 0.53 -4.81 -22.47
C ARG A 21 0.57 -5.47 -21.09
N PRO A 22 -0.11 -4.90 -20.07
CA PRO A 22 -0.19 -5.55 -18.77
C PRO A 22 -0.74 -6.96 -18.97
N LYS A 23 -0.07 -7.96 -18.39
CA LYS A 23 -0.41 -9.37 -18.59
C LYS A 23 -1.70 -9.72 -17.87
N ASN A 24 -1.93 -9.11 -16.71
CA ASN A 24 -3.07 -9.34 -15.83
C ASN A 24 -3.67 -8.01 -15.34
N HIS A 25 -4.92 -8.04 -14.88
CA HIS A 25 -5.63 -6.88 -14.33
C HIS A 25 -4.88 -6.22 -13.15
N THR A 26 -4.14 -7.01 -12.36
CA THR A 26 -3.29 -6.51 -11.28
C THR A 26 -2.15 -5.62 -11.81
N GLU A 27 -1.46 -6.02 -12.88
CA GLU A 27 -0.40 -5.19 -13.48
C GLU A 27 -0.98 -3.91 -14.09
N GLU A 28 -2.14 -4.00 -14.73
CA GLU A 28 -2.83 -2.84 -15.28
C GLU A 28 -3.23 -1.84 -14.19
N PHE A 29 -3.72 -2.35 -13.06
CA PHE A 29 -4.04 -1.53 -11.89
C PHE A 29 -2.79 -0.81 -11.36
N TRP A 30 -1.71 -1.53 -11.07
CA TRP A 30 -0.48 -0.93 -10.53
C TRP A 30 0.18 0.08 -11.48
N LEU A 31 0.04 -0.10 -12.80
CA LEU A 31 0.55 0.83 -13.78
C LEU A 31 -0.21 2.16 -13.82
N LYS A 32 -1.49 2.17 -13.41
CA LYS A 32 -2.36 3.36 -13.37
C LYS A 32 -2.57 3.91 -11.96
N TYR A 33 -2.12 3.20 -10.93
CA TYR A 33 -2.41 3.56 -9.54
C TYR A 33 -1.59 4.77 -9.09
N GLU A 34 -2.27 5.92 -9.02
CA GLU A 34 -1.75 7.17 -8.44
C GLU A 34 -2.42 7.43 -7.08
N GLY A 35 -2.07 6.61 -6.09
CA GLY A 35 -2.58 6.71 -4.72
C GLY A 35 -1.50 7.05 -3.69
N PHE A 36 -1.93 7.27 -2.45
CA PHE A 36 -1.05 7.66 -1.34
C PHE A 36 0.11 6.67 -1.13
N GLY A 37 -0.15 5.36 -1.26
CA GLY A 37 0.86 4.33 -1.02
C GLY A 37 2.12 4.42 -1.90
N CYS A 38 2.04 5.07 -3.07
CA CYS A 38 3.20 5.29 -3.94
C CYS A 38 4.17 6.36 -3.41
N GLN A 39 3.70 7.25 -2.53
CA GLN A 39 4.45 8.40 -2.01
C GLN A 39 4.44 8.48 -0.47
N ALA A 40 3.96 7.43 0.20
CA ALA A 40 3.78 7.43 1.65
C ALA A 40 5.12 7.52 2.42
N PHE A 41 6.17 6.99 1.80
CA PHE A 41 7.51 6.84 2.36
C PHE A 41 8.56 7.56 1.52
N GLU A 42 9.61 8.04 2.17
CA GLU A 42 10.74 8.67 1.49
C GLU A 42 11.67 7.63 0.86
N ALA A 43 12.43 8.06 -0.16
CA ALA A 43 13.40 7.18 -0.81
C ALA A 43 14.51 6.80 0.17
N GLY A 44 14.65 5.50 0.44
CA GLY A 44 15.64 4.98 1.39
C GLY A 44 15.17 4.93 2.84
N GLU A 45 13.89 5.19 3.10
CA GLU A 45 13.30 4.99 4.43
C GLU A 45 13.38 3.50 4.82
N ILE A 46 13.92 3.24 6.01
CA ILE A 46 14.12 1.90 6.56
C ILE A 46 13.18 1.64 7.74
N GLY A 47 13.03 0.38 8.14
CA GLY A 47 12.10 -0.01 9.21
C GLY A 47 10.64 -0.10 8.76
N ILE A 48 10.36 0.03 7.46
CA ILE A 48 9.02 -0.13 6.89
C ILE A 48 8.60 -1.60 7.00
N THR A 49 7.67 -1.88 7.91
CA THR A 49 7.08 -3.22 8.08
C THR A 49 5.93 -3.48 7.09
N ALA A 50 5.48 -4.73 7.02
CA ALA A 50 4.31 -5.09 6.23
C ALA A 50 3.04 -4.31 6.67
N LEU A 51 2.92 -3.99 7.97
CA LEU A 51 1.79 -3.22 8.48
C LEU A 51 1.83 -1.76 8.00
N HIS A 52 3.01 -1.14 7.96
CA HIS A 52 3.17 0.22 7.39
C HIS A 52 2.71 0.27 5.93
N LYS A 53 3.05 -0.76 5.13
CA LYS A 53 2.59 -0.85 3.74
C LYS A 53 1.07 -1.03 3.67
N ALA A 54 0.49 -1.91 4.47
CA ALA A 54 -0.97 -2.10 4.52
C ALA A 54 -1.70 -0.79 4.89
N ALA A 55 -1.16 -0.01 5.83
CA ALA A 55 -1.65 1.31 6.20
C ALA A 55 -1.54 2.33 5.06
N ALA A 56 -0.42 2.34 4.33
CA ALA A 56 -0.17 3.24 3.21
C ALA A 56 -1.09 3.00 2.01
N PHE A 57 -1.54 1.76 1.81
CA PHE A 57 -2.46 1.40 0.71
C PHE A 57 -3.92 1.30 1.14
N GLY A 58 -4.23 1.45 2.44
CA GLY A 58 -5.61 1.30 2.94
C GLY A 58 -6.11 -0.14 2.78
N TRP A 59 -5.34 -1.12 3.24
CA TRP A 59 -5.67 -2.55 3.13
C TRP A 59 -6.11 -3.12 4.48
N PRO A 60 -7.38 -2.96 4.87
CA PRO A 60 -7.87 -3.36 6.19
C PRO A 60 -7.75 -4.87 6.44
N GLN A 61 -8.04 -5.71 5.45
CA GLN A 61 -7.97 -7.17 5.59
C GLN A 61 -6.53 -7.66 5.83
N GLN A 62 -5.57 -7.09 5.10
CA GLN A 62 -4.15 -7.40 5.25
C GLN A 62 -3.62 -6.88 6.60
N ALA A 63 -4.03 -5.68 7.00
CA ALA A 63 -3.69 -5.14 8.33
C ALA A 63 -4.25 -6.04 9.44
N GLN A 64 -5.51 -6.46 9.34
CA GLN A 64 -6.15 -7.37 10.29
C GLN A 64 -5.43 -8.72 10.37
N PHE A 65 -5.09 -9.31 9.23
CA PHE A 65 -4.32 -10.57 9.18
C PHE A 65 -2.93 -10.44 9.83
N LEU A 66 -2.23 -9.33 9.56
CA LEU A 66 -0.92 -9.07 10.15
C LEU A 66 -1.00 -8.88 11.67
N LEU A 67 -1.98 -8.11 12.15
CA LEU A 67 -2.19 -7.86 13.58
C LEU A 67 -2.66 -9.12 14.31
N ALA A 68 -3.50 -9.95 13.69
CA ALA A 68 -3.93 -11.23 14.26
C ALA A 68 -2.77 -12.22 14.44
N ARG A 69 -1.79 -12.20 13.53
CA ARG A 69 -0.61 -13.07 13.61
C ARG A 69 0.51 -12.52 14.50
N ASN A 70 0.65 -11.21 14.54
CA ASN A 70 1.72 -10.55 15.29
C ASN A 70 1.23 -9.18 15.77
N ALA A 71 0.58 -9.15 16.93
CA ALA A 71 0.06 -7.92 17.51
C ALA A 71 1.16 -6.90 17.83
N GLU A 72 2.39 -7.35 18.17
CA GLU A 72 3.50 -6.48 18.53
C GLU A 72 4.01 -5.63 17.36
N ILE A 73 3.69 -6.01 16.11
CA ILE A 73 4.11 -5.29 14.91
C ILE A 73 3.59 -3.84 14.86
N VAL A 74 2.54 -3.52 15.63
CA VAL A 74 1.98 -2.16 15.75
C VAL A 74 2.93 -1.18 16.43
N SER A 75 3.82 -1.68 17.28
CA SER A 75 4.83 -0.87 17.98
C SER A 75 6.01 -0.48 17.10
N ALA A 76 6.16 -1.13 15.92
CA ALA A 76 7.23 -0.83 14.99
C ALA A 76 7.11 0.63 14.50
N ARG A 77 8.26 1.27 14.32
CA ARG A 77 8.38 2.64 13.80
C ARG A 77 9.35 2.65 12.64
N THR A 78 9.09 3.49 11.65
CA THR A 78 10.04 3.72 10.55
C THR A 78 11.23 4.57 11.02
N SER A 79 12.24 4.73 10.16
CA SER A 79 13.34 5.67 10.42
C SER A 79 12.89 7.13 10.57
N ALA A 80 11.71 7.49 10.04
CA ALA A 80 11.08 8.79 10.26
C ALA A 80 10.24 8.85 11.56
N HIS A 81 10.39 7.85 12.44
CA HIS A 81 9.61 7.70 13.68
C HIS A 81 8.08 7.60 13.48
N GLN A 82 7.64 7.22 12.28
CA GLN A 82 6.21 7.09 11.98
C GLN A 82 5.69 5.73 12.43
N SER A 83 4.50 5.73 13.02
CA SER A 83 3.74 4.52 13.27
C SER A 83 2.92 4.10 12.06
N ALA A 84 2.49 2.84 12.03
CA ALA A 84 1.53 2.38 11.02
C ALA A 84 0.21 3.17 11.08
N ARG A 85 -0.22 3.58 12.27
CA ARG A 85 -1.39 4.42 12.48
C ARG A 85 -1.22 5.81 11.86
N ASP A 86 -0.09 6.48 12.10
CA ASP A 86 0.20 7.80 11.54
C ASP A 86 0.18 7.78 10.01
N VAL A 87 0.70 6.70 9.42
CA VAL A 87 0.68 6.51 7.96
C VAL A 87 -0.75 6.33 7.45
N ALA A 88 -1.60 5.57 8.14
CA ALA A 88 -3.01 5.43 7.78
C ALA A 88 -3.77 6.77 7.88
N GLU A 89 -3.55 7.54 8.96
CA GLU A 89 -4.17 8.85 9.15
C GLU A 89 -3.73 9.86 8.08
N ARG A 90 -2.43 9.87 7.73
CA ARG A 90 -1.91 10.64 6.59
C ARG A 90 -2.56 10.22 5.28
N GLY A 91 -2.76 8.93 5.06
CA GLY A 91 -3.46 8.40 3.89
C GLY A 91 -4.90 8.91 3.79
N ALA A 92 -5.65 8.86 4.90
CA ALA A 92 -7.00 9.40 4.97
C ALA A 92 -7.04 10.92 4.69
N ALA A 93 -6.09 11.68 5.26
CA ALA A 93 -5.95 13.12 5.00
C ALA A 93 -5.61 13.40 3.53
N TRP A 94 -4.72 12.60 2.94
CA TRP A 94 -4.35 12.71 1.53
C TRP A 94 -5.54 12.42 0.60
N CYS A 95 -6.35 11.41 0.91
CA CYS A 95 -7.58 11.12 0.17
C CYS A 95 -8.56 12.31 0.19
N MET A 96 -8.71 12.98 1.35
CA MET A 96 -9.55 14.18 1.46
C MET A 96 -9.00 15.35 0.63
N ALA A 97 -7.69 15.60 0.70
CA ALA A 97 -7.06 16.70 -0.03
C ALA A 97 -7.09 16.51 -1.56
N ASN A 98 -7.00 15.27 -2.04
CA ASN A 98 -6.94 14.94 -3.47
C ASN A 98 -8.32 14.57 -4.06
N GLY A 99 -9.41 14.73 -3.29
CA GLY A 99 -10.76 14.43 -3.76
C GLY A 99 -10.97 12.97 -4.17
N LYS A 100 -10.24 12.04 -3.53
CA LYS A 100 -10.36 10.60 -3.81
C LYS A 100 -11.70 10.07 -3.32
N THR A 101 -12.03 8.85 -3.75
CA THR A 101 -13.31 8.23 -3.40
C THR A 101 -13.44 8.05 -1.89
N ASN A 102 -14.66 8.24 -1.36
CA ASN A 102 -14.96 8.04 0.06
C ASN A 102 -14.59 6.64 0.57
N LYS A 103 -14.58 5.64 -0.33
CA LYS A 103 -14.21 4.25 -0.01
C LYS A 103 -12.73 4.13 0.39
N GLU A 104 -11.80 4.68 -0.39
CA GLU A 104 -10.37 4.64 -0.05
C GLU A 104 -10.09 5.34 1.28
N ARG A 105 -10.75 6.49 1.52
CA ARG A 105 -10.67 7.19 2.81
C ARG A 105 -11.13 6.30 3.96
N GLN A 106 -12.27 5.63 3.80
CA GLN A 106 -12.82 4.76 4.82
C GLN A 106 -11.91 3.57 5.09
N GLN A 107 -11.29 2.99 4.07
CA GLN A 107 -10.32 1.90 4.24
C GLN A 107 -9.07 2.34 5.03
N HIS A 108 -8.57 3.56 4.80
CA HIS A 108 -7.50 4.12 5.64
C HIS A 108 -7.95 4.32 7.09
N GLN A 109 -9.18 4.81 7.31
CA GLN A 109 -9.76 4.98 8.65
C GLN A 109 -9.89 3.62 9.36
N GLU A 110 -10.40 2.60 8.69
CA GLU A 110 -10.51 1.23 9.24
C GLU A 110 -9.15 0.67 9.66
N VAL A 111 -8.10 0.89 8.86
CA VAL A 111 -6.74 0.46 9.25
C VAL A 111 -6.24 1.23 10.47
N ALA A 112 -6.50 2.53 10.56
CA ALA A 112 -6.14 3.33 11.71
C ALA A 112 -6.85 2.85 12.99
N ASP A 113 -8.14 2.52 12.90
CA ASP A 113 -8.93 1.96 13.98
C ASP A 113 -8.41 0.58 14.42
N LEU A 114 -8.06 -0.29 13.46
CA LEU A 114 -7.42 -1.58 13.76
C LEU A 114 -6.09 -1.40 14.47
N CYS A 115 -5.26 -0.44 14.06
CA CYS A 115 -4.00 -0.15 14.73
C CYS A 115 -4.25 0.36 16.16
N ALA A 116 -5.21 1.26 16.36
CA ALA A 116 -5.56 1.77 17.69
C ALA A 116 -6.05 0.66 18.64
N ARG A 117 -6.85 -0.29 18.14
CA ARG A 117 -7.30 -1.45 18.91
C ARG A 117 -6.12 -2.34 19.31
N ALA A 118 -5.20 -2.60 18.38
CA ALA A 118 -3.99 -3.36 18.68
C ALA A 118 -3.07 -2.64 19.68
N GLU A 119 -2.93 -1.31 19.60
CA GLU A 119 -2.17 -0.50 20.57
C GLU A 119 -2.76 -0.58 21.98
N ASN A 120 -4.09 -0.67 22.09
CA ASN A 120 -4.79 -0.88 23.36
C ASN A 120 -4.69 -2.32 23.89
N GLY A 121 -4.01 -3.22 23.18
CA GLY A 121 -3.86 -4.62 23.55
C GLY A 121 -5.10 -5.48 23.25
N GLU A 122 -6.01 -5.00 22.42
CA GLU A 122 -7.17 -5.78 22.01
C GLU A 122 -6.74 -6.88 21.03
N ALA A 123 -7.12 -8.13 21.31
CA ALA A 123 -6.84 -9.24 20.42
C ALA A 123 -7.67 -9.10 19.13
N ILE A 124 -7.00 -8.83 18.01
CA ILE A 124 -7.65 -8.74 16.72
C ILE A 124 -7.81 -10.15 16.16
N THR A 125 -9.05 -10.61 16.07
CA THR A 125 -9.37 -11.86 15.41
C THR A 125 -9.42 -11.64 13.90
N PHE A 126 -8.85 -12.59 13.15
CA PHE A 126 -9.04 -12.68 11.71
C PHE A 126 -9.72 -14.01 11.45
N ASP A 127 -11.05 -14.00 11.47
CA ASP A 127 -11.83 -15.17 11.09
C ASP A 127 -11.76 -15.32 9.57
N VAL A 128 -11.08 -16.39 9.12
CA VAL A 128 -11.15 -16.84 7.73
C VAL A 128 -12.53 -17.44 7.50
N VAL A 129 -13.57 -16.60 7.47
CA VAL A 129 -14.90 -17.06 7.08
C VAL A 129 -14.89 -17.25 5.56
N GLY A 130 -14.60 -18.48 5.14
CA GLY A 130 -15.09 -19.06 3.89
C GLY A 130 -14.22 -18.87 2.65
N SER A 131 -13.48 -19.93 2.29
CA SER A 131 -13.31 -20.34 0.89
C SER A 131 -13.29 -21.87 0.86
N ASN A 132 -14.49 -22.44 0.91
CA ASN A 132 -14.78 -23.75 0.32
C ASN A 132 -15.17 -23.53 -1.14
#